data_AF-A0A2H0FEZ3-F1
#
_entry.id   AF-A0A2H0FEZ3-F1
#
_cell.length_a   1.000
_cell.length_b   1.000
_cell.length_c   1.000
_cell.angle_alpha   90.00
_cell.angle_beta   90.00
_cell.angle_gamma   90.00
#
_symmetry.space_group_name_H-M   'P 1'
#
loop_
_entity.id
_entity.type
_entity.pdbx_description
1 polymer ?
#
loop_
_entity_poly.entity_id
_entity_poly.type
_entity_poly.pdbx_seq_one_letter_code
_entity_poly.pdbx_strand_id
1 'polypeptide(L)'
;MKTNTKETQTLGPIDRILEIIFDQNTPEIKTLVTHRFPDDDGWLCFWIAKKFIPKTVNAKLVFVNAGETLPGLEDNPSVLHFDTGKGKYDQHGKNLKRTCSAAILAEKLGILDNPGLRPLLEMATAVDSAEKLPDRDLHFLIEGYPRLYQNGNINWEKVQERIFEDFEVIYGQETQRVEGRKNLELF
;
A
#
# COMPACT_ATOMS: atom_id res chain seq x y z
N MET A 1 -4.38 -51.85 -3.44
CA MET A 1 -3.81 -50.53 -3.11
C MET A 1 -4.26 -49.54 -4.17
N LYS A 2 -5.23 -48.66 -3.85
CA LYS A 2 -5.58 -47.53 -4.71
C LYS A 2 -4.84 -46.31 -4.17
N THR A 3 -3.88 -45.81 -4.94
CA THR A 3 -3.14 -44.58 -4.63
C THR A 3 -4.06 -43.39 -4.85
N ASN A 4 -4.42 -42.73 -3.75
CA ASN A 4 -5.25 -41.53 -3.75
C ASN A 4 -4.33 -40.32 -3.93
N THR A 5 -4.07 -39.92 -5.17
CA THR A 5 -3.40 -38.66 -5.49
C THR A 5 -4.36 -37.52 -5.17
N LYS A 6 -4.12 -36.83 -4.05
CA LYS A 6 -4.75 -35.54 -3.76
C LYS A 6 -4.26 -34.54 -4.80
N GLU A 7 -5.10 -34.27 -5.79
CA GLU A 7 -4.96 -33.08 -6.62
C GLU A 7 -4.95 -31.85 -5.70
N THR A 8 -3.83 -31.14 -5.70
CA THR A 8 -3.69 -29.88 -4.99
C THR A 8 -4.38 -28.83 -5.85
N GLN A 9 -5.66 -28.57 -5.57
CA GLN A 9 -6.37 -27.47 -6.21
C GLN A 9 -5.67 -26.16 -5.83
N THR A 10 -5.10 -25.49 -6.83
CA THR A 10 -4.56 -24.14 -6.68
C THR A 10 -5.72 -23.17 -6.49
N LEU A 11 -5.87 -22.66 -5.27
CA LEU A 11 -6.87 -21.66 -4.90
C LEU A 11 -6.76 -20.41 -5.78
N GLY A 12 -7.90 -19.88 -6.22
CA GLY A 12 -7.96 -18.67 -7.03
C GLY A 12 -7.53 -17.42 -6.25
N PRO A 13 -7.29 -16.28 -6.91
CA PRO A 13 -6.88 -15.03 -6.25
C PRO A 13 -7.84 -14.60 -5.14
N ILE A 14 -9.16 -14.78 -5.37
CA ILE A 14 -10.21 -14.45 -4.39
C ILE A 14 -10.15 -15.39 -3.17
N ASP A 15 -9.94 -16.68 -3.37
CA ASP A 15 -9.88 -17.65 -2.28
C ASP A 15 -8.66 -17.42 -1.38
N ARG A 16 -7.52 -17.00 -1.95
CA ARG A 16 -6.34 -16.59 -1.17
C ARG A 16 -6.58 -15.31 -0.37
N ILE A 17 -7.31 -14.35 -0.92
CA ILE A 17 -7.68 -13.12 -0.22
C ILE A 17 -8.65 -13.46 0.92
N LEU A 18 -9.61 -14.35 0.69
CA LEU A 18 -10.53 -14.83 1.71
C LEU A 18 -9.80 -15.62 2.81
N GLU A 19 -8.82 -16.46 2.49
CA GLU A 19 -7.96 -17.10 3.50
C GLU A 19 -7.19 -16.06 4.32
N ILE A 20 -6.57 -15.05 3.71
CA ILE A 20 -5.81 -14.02 4.44
C ILE A 20 -6.73 -13.16 5.33
N ILE A 21 -7.93 -12.83 4.85
CA ILE A 21 -8.91 -12.00 5.55
C ILE A 21 -9.59 -12.79 6.69
N PHE A 22 -9.91 -14.07 6.48
CA PHE A 22 -10.76 -14.86 7.38
C PHE A 22 -10.05 -16.01 8.12
N ASP A 23 -8.76 -16.27 7.87
CA ASP A 23 -8.00 -17.25 8.68
C ASP A 23 -7.85 -16.71 10.11
N GLN A 24 -8.59 -17.32 11.03
CA GLN A 24 -8.59 -17.00 12.46
C GLN A 24 -7.25 -17.35 13.15
N ASN A 25 -6.35 -18.07 12.45
CA ASN A 25 -5.05 -18.48 12.98
C ASN A 25 -3.88 -17.61 12.49
N THR A 26 -4.06 -16.71 11.51
CA THR A 26 -3.00 -15.77 11.14
C THR A 26 -2.91 -14.68 12.22
N PRO A 27 -1.76 -14.49 12.87
CA PRO A 27 -1.62 -13.52 13.94
C PRO A 27 -1.92 -12.11 13.42
N GLU A 28 -2.51 -11.27 14.29
CA GLU A 28 -2.74 -9.85 14.01
C GLU A 28 -1.45 -9.20 13.47
N ILE A 29 -1.59 -8.32 12.48
CA ILE A 29 -0.46 -7.54 11.98
C ILE A 29 -0.32 -6.33 12.88
N LYS A 30 0.78 -6.27 13.62
CA LYS A 30 0.99 -5.28 14.68
C LYS A 30 1.82 -4.10 14.22
N THR A 31 2.59 -4.28 13.14
CA THR A 31 3.57 -3.28 12.71
C THR A 31 3.63 -3.22 11.19
N LEU A 32 3.55 -1.99 10.67
CA LEU A 32 3.83 -1.66 9.28
C LEU A 32 5.11 -0.84 9.26
N VAL A 33 6.06 -1.22 8.43
CA VAL A 33 7.40 -0.65 8.39
C VAL A 33 7.67 -0.04 7.02
N THR A 34 8.22 1.17 7.00
CA THR A 34 8.76 1.82 5.79
C THR A 34 10.06 2.56 6.14
N HIS A 35 10.70 3.18 5.15
CA HIS A 35 11.92 3.94 5.38
C HIS A 35 11.66 5.27 6.11
N ARG A 36 12.69 5.84 6.74
CA ARG A 36 12.64 7.19 7.34
C ARG A 36 12.47 8.21 6.23
N PHE A 37 11.67 9.25 6.52
CA PHE A 37 11.20 10.22 5.52
C PHE A 37 10.47 9.53 4.36
N PRO A 38 9.39 8.78 4.68
CA PRO A 38 8.58 8.09 3.67
C PRO A 38 8.14 9.05 2.57
N ASP A 39 8.31 8.62 1.33
CA ASP A 39 7.72 9.24 0.15
C ASP A 39 6.27 8.76 -0.07
N ASP A 40 5.68 9.11 -1.19
CA ASP A 40 4.33 8.73 -1.54
C ASP A 40 4.14 7.22 -1.75
N ASP A 41 5.15 6.44 -2.15
CA ASP A 41 5.07 4.98 -2.24
C ASP A 41 4.93 4.35 -0.84
N GLY A 42 5.81 4.76 0.09
CA GLY A 42 5.77 4.33 1.48
C GLY A 42 4.46 4.70 2.19
N TRP A 43 3.98 5.94 2.02
CA TRP A 43 2.71 6.37 2.61
C TRP A 43 1.51 5.66 2.00
N LEU A 44 1.49 5.48 0.68
CA LEU A 44 0.38 4.80 0.01
C LEU A 44 0.31 3.34 0.41
N CYS A 45 1.45 2.66 0.59
CA CYS A 45 1.49 1.30 1.15
C CYS A 45 0.82 1.22 2.53
N PHE A 46 1.14 2.16 3.44
CA PHE A 46 0.53 2.19 4.77
C PHE A 46 -0.98 2.41 4.73
N TRP A 47 -1.43 3.33 3.88
CA TRP A 47 -2.86 3.60 3.73
C TRP A 47 -3.60 2.41 3.10
N ILE A 48 -3.08 1.82 2.02
CA ILE A 48 -3.66 0.62 1.38
C ILE A 48 -3.74 -0.52 2.39
N ALA A 49 -2.67 -0.78 3.15
CA ALA A 49 -2.66 -1.82 4.17
C ALA A 49 -3.79 -1.58 5.17
N LYS A 50 -3.85 -0.40 5.79
CA LYS A 50 -4.87 -0.06 6.80
C LYS A 50 -6.30 -0.09 6.26
N LYS A 51 -6.50 0.23 4.99
CA LYS A 51 -7.83 0.26 4.35
C LYS A 51 -8.32 -1.12 3.91
N PHE A 52 -7.45 -1.95 3.35
CA PHE A 52 -7.85 -3.19 2.68
C PHE A 52 -7.42 -4.48 3.40
N ILE A 53 -6.59 -4.39 4.44
CA ILE A 53 -6.18 -5.53 5.27
C ILE A 53 -6.77 -5.34 6.66
N PRO A 54 -7.92 -5.98 7.00
CA PRO A 54 -8.62 -5.77 8.26
C PRO A 54 -7.75 -5.95 9.52
N LYS A 55 -6.76 -6.85 9.44
CA LYS A 55 -5.83 -7.16 10.53
C LYS A 55 -4.76 -6.08 10.79
N THR A 56 -4.73 -4.99 10.02
CA THR A 56 -3.72 -3.92 10.14
C THR A 56 -4.28 -2.59 10.68
N VAL A 57 -5.59 -2.51 10.94
CA VAL A 57 -6.26 -1.27 11.37
C VAL A 57 -5.57 -0.65 12.57
N ASN A 58 -5.18 -1.48 13.56
CA ASN A 58 -4.48 -1.06 14.78
C ASN A 58 -2.95 -1.18 14.70
N ALA A 59 -2.39 -1.56 13.54
CA ALA A 59 -0.96 -1.70 13.37
C ALA A 59 -0.25 -0.35 13.56
N LYS A 60 0.88 -0.36 14.26
CA LYS A 60 1.74 0.82 14.43
C LYS A 60 2.59 1.02 13.18
N LEU A 61 2.81 2.28 12.80
CA LEU A 61 3.79 2.63 11.79
C LEU A 61 5.17 2.74 12.43
N VAL A 62 6.18 2.15 11.81
CA VAL A 62 7.57 2.17 12.25
C VAL A 62 8.46 2.54 11.08
N PHE A 63 9.50 3.33 11.34
CA PHE A 63 10.40 3.85 10.32
C PHE A 63 11.82 3.33 10.54
N VAL A 64 12.44 2.79 9.49
CA VAL A 64 13.82 2.25 9.48
C VAL A 64 14.67 2.98 8.44
N ASN A 65 15.99 2.78 8.37
CA ASN A 65 16.74 3.36 7.26
C ASN A 65 16.31 2.74 5.93
N ALA A 66 16.46 3.50 4.85
CA ALA A 66 16.43 2.93 3.52
C ALA A 66 17.50 1.83 3.40
N GLY A 67 17.13 0.70 2.81
CA GLY A 67 17.92 -0.52 2.75
C GLY A 67 17.92 -1.37 4.03
N GLU A 68 17.12 -1.05 5.05
CA GLU A 68 17.03 -1.79 6.30
C GLU A 68 15.67 -2.40 6.55
N THR A 69 15.63 -3.39 7.44
CA THR A 69 14.42 -4.00 7.97
C THR A 69 14.40 -3.79 9.47
N LEU A 70 13.27 -4.14 10.10
CA LEU A 70 13.19 -4.15 11.56
C LEU A 70 13.98 -5.36 12.11
N PRO A 71 15.06 -5.15 12.88
CA PRO A 71 15.98 -6.23 13.23
C PRO A 71 15.31 -7.40 13.96
N GLY A 72 15.50 -8.62 13.44
CA GLY A 72 14.96 -9.85 14.01
C GLY A 72 13.46 -10.08 13.75
N LEU A 73 12.85 -9.25 12.91
CA LEU A 73 11.43 -9.31 12.55
C LEU A 73 11.21 -9.34 11.03
N GLU A 74 12.25 -9.68 10.27
CA GLU A 74 12.24 -9.70 8.80
C GLU A 74 11.22 -10.69 8.23
N ASP A 75 11.13 -11.87 8.83
CA ASP A 75 10.22 -12.94 8.42
C ASP A 75 9.01 -13.08 9.37
N ASN A 76 8.79 -12.10 10.25
CA ASN A 76 7.69 -12.16 11.22
C ASN A 76 6.34 -11.87 10.54
N PRO A 77 5.36 -12.80 10.56
CA PRO A 77 4.08 -12.61 9.88
C PRO A 77 3.21 -11.48 10.48
N SER A 78 3.52 -11.00 11.69
CA SER A 78 2.86 -9.84 12.31
C SER A 78 3.48 -8.50 11.91
N VAL A 79 4.51 -8.49 11.05
CA VAL A 79 5.20 -7.29 10.59
C VAL A 79 5.20 -7.26 9.06
N LEU A 80 4.83 -6.13 8.47
CA LEU A 80 4.90 -5.92 7.03
C LEU A 80 5.89 -4.79 6.72
N HIS A 81 6.84 -5.06 5.84
CA HIS A 81 7.78 -4.06 5.31
C HIS A 81 7.36 -3.64 3.91
N PHE A 82 7.31 -2.33 3.69
CA PHE A 82 6.98 -1.68 2.44
C PHE A 82 8.04 -0.64 2.12
N ASP A 83 8.50 -0.63 0.88
CA ASP A 83 9.40 0.38 0.36
C ASP A 83 10.62 0.68 1.27
N THR A 84 11.19 -0.37 1.86
CA THR A 84 12.39 -0.23 2.69
C THR A 84 13.67 -0.46 1.90
N GLY A 85 13.60 -0.69 0.58
CA GLY A 85 14.65 -1.30 -0.22
C GLY A 85 14.81 -2.82 0.00
N LYS A 86 13.92 -3.43 0.80
CA LYS A 86 13.94 -4.84 1.22
C LYS A 86 12.52 -5.35 1.50
N GLY A 87 12.33 -6.67 1.36
CA GLY A 87 11.11 -7.35 1.77
C GLY A 87 10.15 -7.72 0.62
N LYS A 88 9.03 -8.32 1.01
CA LYS A 88 8.11 -8.98 0.08
C LYS A 88 7.37 -8.01 -0.84
N TYR A 89 7.02 -6.83 -0.33
CA TYR A 89 6.22 -5.83 -1.04
C TYR A 89 7.06 -4.72 -1.67
N ASP A 90 8.38 -4.79 -1.52
CA ASP A 90 9.31 -3.79 -2.04
C ASP A 90 9.57 -3.95 -3.54
N GLN A 91 9.77 -2.87 -4.27
CA GLN A 91 10.12 -2.95 -5.70
C GLN A 91 11.63 -3.05 -5.98
N HIS A 92 12.48 -2.61 -5.05
CA HIS A 92 13.90 -2.40 -5.30
C HIS A 92 14.62 -3.72 -5.59
N GLY A 93 15.56 -3.69 -6.55
CA GLY A 93 16.39 -4.84 -6.93
C GLY A 93 15.66 -5.95 -7.70
N LYS A 94 14.41 -5.76 -8.11
CA LYS A 94 13.59 -6.79 -8.79
C LYS A 94 13.55 -6.69 -10.32
N ASN A 95 14.31 -5.77 -10.94
CA ASN A 95 14.32 -5.52 -12.40
C ASN A 95 12.91 -5.34 -13.00
N LEU A 96 11.98 -4.78 -12.21
CA LEU A 96 10.63 -4.48 -12.66
C LEU A 96 10.65 -3.18 -13.47
N LYS A 97 9.85 -3.12 -14.54
CA LYS A 97 9.70 -1.90 -15.34
C LYS A 97 8.47 -1.15 -14.86
N ARG A 98 8.65 0.13 -14.51
CA ARG A 98 7.59 1.08 -14.16
C ARG A 98 6.59 0.52 -13.14
N THR A 99 6.98 0.54 -11.88
CA THR A 99 6.15 0.05 -10.77
C THR A 99 6.47 0.85 -9.50
N CYS A 100 5.78 0.53 -8.41
CA CYS A 100 6.04 1.00 -7.05
C CYS A 100 5.65 -0.10 -6.06
N SER A 101 6.10 -0.02 -4.81
CA SER A 101 5.76 -0.99 -3.75
C SER A 101 4.25 -1.04 -3.49
N ALA A 102 3.55 0.10 -3.60
CA ALA A 102 2.11 0.20 -3.44
C ALA A 102 1.35 -0.54 -4.55
N ALA A 103 1.85 -0.50 -5.80
CA ALA A 103 1.29 -1.27 -6.90
C ALA A 103 1.49 -2.79 -6.69
N ILE A 104 2.67 -3.20 -6.21
CA ILE A 104 2.94 -4.60 -5.85
C ILE A 104 2.01 -5.07 -4.72
N LEU A 105 1.76 -4.22 -3.72
CA LEU A 105 0.82 -4.51 -2.65
C LEU A 105 -0.61 -4.64 -3.19
N ALA A 106 -1.06 -3.70 -4.01
CA ALA A 106 -2.40 -3.71 -4.61
C ALA A 106 -2.63 -4.94 -5.50
N GLU A 107 -1.62 -5.34 -6.29
CA GLU A 107 -1.65 -6.57 -7.09
C GLU A 107 -1.82 -7.80 -6.20
N LYS A 108 -1.02 -7.93 -5.13
CA LYS A 108 -1.10 -9.06 -4.20
C LYS A 108 -2.42 -9.14 -3.45
N LEU A 109 -3.08 -8.01 -3.25
CA LEU A 109 -4.41 -7.92 -2.64
C LEU A 109 -5.55 -8.08 -3.66
N GLY A 110 -5.25 -8.22 -4.95
CA GLY A 110 -6.28 -8.35 -6.01
C GLY A 110 -7.12 -7.09 -6.21
N ILE A 111 -6.58 -5.92 -5.85
CA ILE A 111 -7.27 -4.61 -5.94
C ILE A 111 -6.56 -3.64 -6.89
N LEU A 112 -5.63 -4.11 -7.71
CA LEU A 112 -4.87 -3.28 -8.66
C LEU A 112 -5.80 -2.49 -9.61
N ASP A 113 -6.88 -3.12 -10.07
CA ASP A 113 -7.88 -2.51 -10.95
C ASP A 113 -8.95 -1.68 -10.21
N ASN A 114 -8.79 -1.45 -8.90
CA ASN A 114 -9.73 -0.64 -8.14
C ASN A 114 -9.70 0.80 -8.68
N PRO A 115 -10.84 1.34 -9.18
CA PRO A 115 -10.87 2.64 -9.82
C PRO A 115 -10.46 3.78 -8.87
N GLY A 116 -10.74 3.64 -7.57
CA GLY A 116 -10.34 4.58 -6.54
C GLY A 116 -8.84 4.65 -6.32
N LEU A 117 -8.14 3.51 -6.49
CA LEU A 117 -6.69 3.45 -6.33
C LEU A 117 -5.92 3.96 -7.54
N ARG A 118 -6.50 3.87 -8.73
CA ARG A 118 -5.81 4.09 -10.00
C ARG A 118 -4.99 5.38 -10.06
N PRO A 119 -5.51 6.59 -9.73
CA PRO A 119 -4.67 7.79 -9.80
C PRO A 119 -3.61 7.85 -8.70
N LEU A 120 -3.86 7.26 -7.53
CA LEU A 120 -2.87 7.19 -6.45
C LEU A 120 -1.69 6.28 -6.83
N LEU A 121 -2.00 5.12 -7.40
CA LEU A 121 -1.00 4.17 -7.88
C LEU A 121 -0.21 4.73 -9.07
N GLU A 122 -0.88 5.46 -9.96
CA GLU A 122 -0.23 6.12 -11.11
C GLU A 122 0.73 7.22 -10.64
N MET A 123 0.35 8.03 -9.66
CA MET A 123 1.23 9.04 -9.05
C MET A 123 2.48 8.37 -8.46
N ALA A 124 2.31 7.39 -7.57
CA ALA A 124 3.43 6.72 -6.91
C ALA A 124 4.36 6.01 -7.91
N THR A 125 3.77 5.34 -8.91
CA THR A 125 4.54 4.70 -9.98
C THR A 125 5.35 5.71 -10.80
N ALA A 126 4.77 6.88 -11.09
CA ALA A 126 5.44 7.93 -11.85
C ALA A 126 6.61 8.53 -11.06
N VAL A 127 6.43 8.79 -9.75
CA VAL A 127 7.49 9.26 -8.85
C VAL A 127 8.67 8.30 -8.83
N ASP A 128 8.41 7.02 -8.55
CA ASP A 128 9.46 5.99 -8.46
C ASP A 128 10.17 5.72 -9.79
N SER A 129 9.47 5.98 -10.89
CA SER A 129 10.01 5.88 -12.24
C SER A 129 10.73 7.17 -12.68
N ALA A 130 10.87 8.17 -11.78
CA ALA A 130 11.45 9.48 -12.03
C ALA A 130 10.81 10.21 -13.24
N GLU A 131 9.51 10.01 -13.43
CA GLU A 131 8.74 10.65 -14.49
C GLU A 131 8.43 12.11 -14.15
N LYS A 132 8.19 12.92 -15.18
CA LYS A 132 7.76 14.31 -14.96
C LYS A 132 6.29 14.34 -14.53
N LEU A 133 6.05 14.85 -13.34
CA LEU A 133 4.71 15.07 -12.81
C LEU A 133 4.09 16.40 -13.28
N PRO A 134 2.75 16.52 -13.27
CA PRO A 134 2.07 17.80 -13.39
C PRO A 134 2.44 18.76 -12.25
N ASP A 135 2.56 20.06 -12.52
CA ASP A 135 3.00 21.08 -11.53
C ASP A 135 2.15 21.16 -10.23
N ARG A 136 0.94 20.60 -10.24
CA ARG A 136 -0.01 20.60 -9.11
C ARG A 136 -0.41 19.19 -8.68
N ASP A 137 0.48 18.24 -8.90
CA ASP A 137 0.30 16.85 -8.48
C ASP A 137 0.25 16.73 -6.95
N LEU A 138 -0.46 15.71 -6.45
CA LEU A 138 -0.59 15.42 -5.03
C LEU A 138 0.79 15.17 -4.38
N HIS A 139 1.74 14.58 -5.12
CA HIS A 139 3.11 14.36 -4.64
C HIS A 139 3.72 15.62 -3.99
N PHE A 140 3.51 16.80 -4.58
CA PHE A 140 4.05 18.05 -4.04
C PHE A 140 3.39 18.52 -2.74
N LEU A 141 2.12 18.14 -2.50
CA LEU A 141 1.48 18.35 -1.20
C LEU A 141 2.08 17.40 -0.15
N ILE A 142 2.24 16.13 -0.50
CA ILE A 142 2.83 15.09 0.36
C ILE A 142 4.22 15.50 0.83
N GLU A 143 5.10 15.90 -0.10
CA GLU A 143 6.45 16.43 0.18
C GLU A 143 6.44 17.72 1.01
N GLY A 144 5.36 18.51 0.89
CA GLY A 144 5.17 19.75 1.63
C GLY A 144 4.81 19.55 3.09
N TYR A 145 4.07 18.50 3.43
CA TYR A 145 3.53 18.30 4.78
C TYR A 145 4.59 18.22 5.90
N PRO A 146 5.71 17.49 5.75
CA PRO A 146 6.76 17.48 6.74
C PRO A 146 7.28 18.89 7.07
N ARG A 147 7.36 19.76 6.06
CA ARG A 147 7.80 21.16 6.24
C ARG A 147 6.72 22.04 6.86
N LEU A 148 5.45 21.78 6.55
CA LEU A 148 4.32 22.50 7.12
C LEU A 148 4.12 22.18 8.61
N TYR A 149 4.34 20.92 8.98
CA TYR A 149 4.11 20.41 10.33
C TYR A 149 5.40 20.16 11.11
N GLN A 150 6.44 20.95 10.85
CA GLN A 150 7.65 20.97 11.67
C GLN A 150 7.60 22.11 12.70
N ASN A 151 7.92 21.80 13.95
CA ASN A 151 8.24 22.80 14.98
C ASN A 151 9.39 22.27 15.84
N GLY A 152 10.62 22.45 15.37
CA GLY A 152 11.83 21.79 15.90
C GLY A 152 11.94 20.32 15.48
N ASN A 153 10.84 19.57 15.56
CA ASN A 153 10.71 18.21 15.02
C ASN A 153 9.49 18.11 14.09
N ILE A 154 9.52 17.17 13.15
CA ILE A 154 8.38 16.87 12.27
C ILE A 154 7.30 16.16 13.08
N ASN A 155 6.06 16.67 13.02
CA ASN A 155 4.89 15.98 13.57
C ASN A 155 4.39 14.93 12.57
N TRP A 156 4.99 13.74 12.61
CA TRP A 156 4.65 12.64 11.70
C TRP A 156 3.21 12.14 11.82
N GLU A 157 2.60 12.22 13.01
CA GLU A 157 1.19 11.88 13.18
C GLU A 157 0.29 12.83 12.38
N LYS A 158 0.60 14.14 12.40
CA LYS A 158 -0.14 15.13 11.63
C LYS A 158 0.09 15.01 10.12
N VAL A 159 1.33 14.70 9.72
CA VAL A 159 1.68 14.40 8.33
C VAL A 159 0.88 13.20 7.82
N GLN A 160 0.90 12.09 8.57
CA GLN A 160 0.12 10.89 8.26
C GLN A 160 -1.37 11.20 8.14
N GLU A 161 -1.94 11.93 9.11
CA GLU A 161 -3.36 12.31 9.10
C GLU A 161 -3.75 13.01 7.79
N ARG A 162 -2.96 13.99 7.35
CA ARG A 162 -3.24 14.75 6.12
C ARG A 162 -3.08 13.94 4.86
N ILE A 163 -2.00 13.16 4.75
CA ILE A 163 -1.77 12.31 3.58
C ILE A 163 -2.89 11.27 3.44
N PHE A 164 -3.32 10.67 4.56
CA PHE A 164 -4.41 9.69 4.55
C PHE A 164 -5.75 10.32 4.20
N GLU A 165 -6.00 11.55 4.65
CA GLU A 165 -7.18 12.34 4.26
C GLU A 165 -7.19 12.58 2.74
N ASP A 166 -6.07 13.03 2.16
CA ASP A 166 -5.95 13.25 0.72
C ASP A 166 -6.18 11.97 -0.10
N PHE A 167 -5.56 10.86 0.30
CA PHE A 167 -5.77 9.56 -0.33
C PHE A 167 -7.24 9.12 -0.26
N GLU A 168 -7.90 9.29 0.89
CA GLU A 168 -9.32 8.95 1.04
C GLU A 168 -10.22 9.82 0.16
N VAL A 169 -9.93 11.12 0.07
CA VAL A 169 -10.68 12.06 -0.79
C VAL A 169 -10.60 11.65 -2.26
N ILE A 170 -9.38 11.41 -2.76
CA ILE A 170 -9.18 10.99 -4.16
C ILE A 170 -9.84 9.63 -4.39
N TYR A 171 -9.60 8.66 -3.51
CA TYR A 171 -10.19 7.32 -3.62
C TYR A 171 -11.72 7.37 -3.70
N GLY A 172 -12.34 8.11 -2.78
CA GLY A 172 -13.80 8.26 -2.71
C GLY A 172 -14.36 8.92 -3.97
N GLN A 173 -13.74 10.02 -4.41
CA GLN A 173 -14.19 10.76 -5.60
C GLN A 173 -14.11 9.92 -6.88
N GLU A 174 -13.03 9.17 -7.08
CA GLU A 174 -12.84 8.33 -8.26
C GLU A 174 -13.77 7.11 -8.27
N THR A 175 -13.97 6.50 -7.10
CA THR A 175 -14.94 5.40 -6.94
C THR A 175 -16.34 5.89 -7.33
N GLN A 176 -16.79 7.01 -6.77
CA GLN A 176 -18.09 7.60 -7.08
C GLN A 176 -18.22 8.00 -8.55
N ARG A 177 -17.15 8.48 -9.18
CA ARG A 177 -17.17 8.88 -10.60
C ARG A 177 -17.42 7.69 -11.51
N VAL A 178 -16.79 6.55 -11.24
CA VAL A 178 -16.99 5.33 -12.02
C VAL A 178 -18.39 4.77 -11.80
N GLU A 179 -18.89 4.75 -10.57
CA GLU A 179 -20.26 4.35 -10.26
C GLU A 179 -21.29 5.26 -10.95
N GLY A 180 -21.08 6.58 -10.91
CA GLY A 180 -21.95 7.56 -11.57
C GLY A 180 -22.03 7.35 -13.09
N ARG A 181 -20.91 7.03 -13.75
CA ARG A 181 -20.91 6.72 -15.20
C ARG A 181 -21.71 5.46 -15.53
N LYS A 182 -21.51 4.38 -14.75
CA LYS A 182 -22.28 3.14 -14.92
C LYS A 182 -23.78 3.38 -14.77
N ASN A 183 -24.16 4.22 -13.81
CA ASN A 183 -25.57 4.56 -13.60
C ASN A 183 -26.16 5.36 -14.76
N LEU A 184 -25.38 6.23 -15.41
CA LEU A 184 -25.83 7.00 -16.59
C LEU A 184 -25.95 6.14 -17.85
N GLU A 185 -25.12 5.11 -18.01
CA GLU A 185 -25.18 4.16 -19.14
C GLU A 185 -26.41 3.23 -19.09
N LEU A 186 -27.13 3.20 -17.97
CA LEU A 186 -28.36 2.43 -17.77
C LEU A 186 -29.64 3.21 -18.12
N PHE A 187 -29.52 4.48 -18.52
CA PHE A 187 -30.62 5.35 -18.98
C PHE A 187 -30.48 5.70 -20.45
#